data_AF-A0A957LE78-F1
#
_entry.id   AF-A0A957LE78-F1
#
_cell.length_a   1.000
_cell.length_b   1.000
_cell.length_c   1.000
_cell.angle_alpha   90.00
_cell.angle_beta   90.00
_cell.angle_gamma   90.00
#
_symmetry.space_group_name_H-M   'P 1'
#
loop_
_entity.id
_entity.type
_entity.pdbx_description
1 polymer ?
#
loop_
_entity_poly.entity_id
_entity_poly.type
_entity_poly.pdbx_seq_one_letter_code
_entity_poly.pdbx_strand_id
1 'polypeptide(L)' 'MTTIAQEFRNEGIEIGIEQGKQQALRSVACELIKLHDVITVSEITGLAVAEVQEIVNTSP' A
#
# COMPACT_ATOMS: atom_id res chain seq x y z
N MET A 1 -18.49 -2.58 28.34
CA MET A 1 -19.10 -3.30 27.21
C MET A 1 -19.17 -2.33 26.05
N THR A 2 -18.35 -2.54 25.02
CA THR A 2 -18.55 -1.94 23.71
C THR A 2 -19.75 -2.58 23.04
N THR A 3 -20.48 -1.80 22.27
CA THR A 3 -21.60 -2.33 21.46
C THR A 3 -21.04 -2.88 20.16
N ILE A 4 -21.70 -3.90 19.59
CA ILE A 4 -21.36 -4.46 18.27
C ILE A 4 -21.20 -3.35 17.22
N ALA A 5 -22.05 -2.31 17.28
CA ALA A 5 -21.96 -1.16 16.38
C ALA A 5 -20.70 -0.29 16.54
N GLN A 6 -20.06 -0.27 17.71
CA GLN A 6 -18.76 0.39 17.91
C GLN A 6 -17.62 -0.43 17.33
N GLU A 7 -17.66 -1.75 17.46
CA GLU A 7 -16.65 -2.66 16.91
C GLU A 7 -16.61 -2.57 15.37
N PHE A 8 -17.78 -2.63 14.70
CA PHE A 8 -17.85 -2.43 13.25
C PHE A 8 -17.33 -1.08 12.77
N ARG A 9 -17.58 0.00 13.53
CA ARG A 9 -17.06 1.33 13.18
C ARG A 9 -15.54 1.40 13.33
N ASN A 10 -15.01 0.82 14.40
CA ASN A 10 -13.57 0.80 14.64
C ASN A 10 -12.85 -0.03 13.57
N GLU A 11 -13.37 -1.22 13.25
CA GLU A 11 -12.87 -2.06 12.16
C GLU A 11 -12.90 -1.31 10.82
N GLY A 12 -14.01 -0.63 10.51
CA GLY A 12 -14.12 0.17 9.29
C GLY A 12 -13.09 1.31 9.21
N ILE A 13 -12.80 1.97 10.34
CA ILE A 13 -11.78 3.01 10.42
C ILE A 13 -10.38 2.42 10.21
N GLU A 14 -10.07 1.30 10.87
CA GLU A 14 -8.77 0.62 10.73
C GLU A 14 -8.53 0.16 9.28
N ILE A 15 -9.54 -0.45 8.66
CA ILE A 15 -9.49 -0.86 7.26
C ILE A 15 -9.25 0.35 6.35
N GLY A 16 -9.96 1.46 6.57
CA GLY A 16 -9.80 2.67 5.77
C GLY A 16 -8.40 3.30 5.90
N ILE A 17 -7.85 3.32 7.11
CA ILE A 17 -6.48 3.80 7.36
C ILE A 17 -5.46 2.91 6.64
N GLU A 18 -5.62 1.59 6.71
CA GLU A 18 -4.70 0.65 6.08
C GLU A 18 -4.73 0.75 4.55
N GLN A 19 -5.92 0.84 3.96
CA GLN A 19 -6.10 1.07 2.52
C GLN A 19 -5.45 2.38 2.07
N GLY A 20 -5.61 3.46 2.85
CA GLY A 20 -4.99 4.75 2.56
C GLY A 20 -3.46 4.69 2.56
N LYS A 21 -2.87 3.98 3.53
CA LYS A 21 -1.42 3.75 3.58
C LYS A 21 -0.92 2.96 2.37
N GLN A 22 -1.61 1.88 2.01
CA GLN A 22 -1.26 1.06 0.84
C GLN A 22 -1.33 1.88 -0.45
N GLN A 23 -2.35 2.72 -0.62
CA GLN A 23 -2.47 3.59 -1.80
C GLN A 23 -1.32 4.61 -1.89
N ALA A 24 -0.95 5.21 -0.77
CA ALA A 24 0.18 6.15 -0.71
C ALA A 24 1.51 5.46 -1.07
N LEU A 25 1.78 4.29 -0.48
CA LEU A 25 2.97 3.49 -0.80
C LEU A 25 3.01 3.08 -2.27
N ARG A 26 1.87 2.66 -2.83
CA ARG A 26 1.75 2.31 -4.25
C ARG A 26 2.05 3.50 -5.15
N SER A 27 1.57 4.70 -4.79
CA SER A 27 1.86 5.92 -5.55
C SER A 27 3.35 6.27 -5.52
N VAL A 28 4.00 6.14 -4.37
CA VAL A 28 5.45 6.39 -4.24
C VAL A 28 6.25 5.37 -5.07
N ALA A 29 5.91 4.09 -4.96
CA ALA A 29 6.54 3.03 -5.75
C ALA A 29 6.41 3.30 -7.25
N CYS A 30 5.22 3.72 -7.72
CA CYS A 30 4.96 4.03 -9.13
C CYS A 30 5.84 5.17 -9.69
N GLU A 31 6.23 6.14 -8.86
CA GLU A 31 7.15 7.20 -9.29
C GLU A 31 8.61 6.74 -9.21
N LEU A 32 8.97 5.95 -8.19
CA LEU A 32 10.34 5.47 -8.03
C LEU A 32 10.76 4.46 -9.11
N ILE A 33 9.84 3.62 -9.62
CA ILE A 33 10.16 2.68 -10.71
C ILE A 33 10.60 3.37 -12.01
N LYS A 34 10.31 4.67 -12.18
CA LYS A 34 10.79 5.45 -13.34
C LYS A 34 12.27 5.79 -13.23
N LEU A 35 12.83 5.72 -12.02
CA LEU A 35 14.19 6.14 -11.70
C LEU A 35 15.08 4.97 -11.26
N HIS A 36 14.49 3.93 -10.70
CA HIS A 36 15.19 2.83 -10.03
C HIS A 36 14.62 1.47 -10.43
N ASP A 37 15.42 0.41 -10.25
CA ASP A 37 14.96 -0.96 -10.48
C ASP A 37 14.02 -1.46 -9.39
N VAL A 38 13.34 -2.57 -9.66
CA VAL A 38 12.32 -3.17 -8.79
C VAL A 38 12.89 -3.52 -7.41
N ILE A 39 14.15 -3.95 -7.32
CA ILE A 39 14.80 -4.33 -6.05
C ILE A 39 15.00 -3.09 -5.18
N THR A 40 15.56 -2.03 -5.73
CA THR A 40 15.81 -0.77 -5.04
C THR A 40 14.50 -0.14 -4.56
N VAL A 41 13.45 -0.18 -5.39
CA VAL A 41 12.13 0.34 -5.00
C VAL A 41 11.50 -0.48 -3.87
N SER A 42 11.67 -1.80 -3.88
CA SER A 42 11.23 -2.68 -2.77
C SER A 42 11.92 -2.32 -1.46
N GLU A 43 13.23 -2.07 -1.48
CA GLU A 43 13.99 -1.63 -0.30
C GLU A 43 13.54 -0.26 0.22
N ILE A 44 13.29 0.71 -0.67
CA ILE A 44 12.86 2.07 -0.28
C ILE A 44 11.44 2.07 0.30
N THR A 45 10.52 1.33 -0.32
CA THR A 45 9.10 1.37 0.02
C THR A 45 8.70 0.33 1.07
N GLY A 46 9.54 -0.67 1.31
CA GLY A 46 9.25 -1.81 2.17
C GLY A 46 8.21 -2.78 1.57
N LEU A 47 7.76 -2.56 0.34
CA LEU A 47 6.87 -3.46 -0.39
C LEU A 47 7.62 -4.71 -0.84
N ALA A 48 6.92 -5.83 -0.98
CA ALA A 48 7.54 -7.03 -1.51
C ALA A 48 7.92 -6.82 -2.98
N VAL A 49 9.04 -7.40 -3.43
CA VAL A 49 9.49 -7.32 -4.83
C VAL A 49 8.38 -7.72 -5.82
N ALA A 50 7.57 -8.72 -5.47
CA ALA A 50 6.43 -9.15 -6.29
C ALA A 50 5.34 -8.07 -6.43
N GLU A 51 5.04 -7.33 -5.36
CA GLU A 51 4.09 -6.22 -5.38
C GLU A 51 4.63 -5.05 -6.21
N VAL A 52 5.92 -4.73 -6.07
CA VAL A 52 6.56 -3.71 -6.92
C VAL A 52 6.54 -4.13 -8.39
N GLN A 53 6.78 -5.41 -8.68
CA GLN A 53 6.68 -5.94 -10.04
C GLN A 53 5.26 -5.87 -10.61
N GLU A 54 4.24 -6.10 -9.79
CA GLU A 54 2.84 -5.90 -10.18
C GLU A 54 2.54 -4.44 -10.47
N ILE A 55 3.07 -3.51 -9.68
CA ILE A 55 2.92 -2.06 -9.92
C ILE A 55 3.54 -1.67 -11.27
N VAL A 56 4.71 -2.20 -11.63
CA VAL A 56 5.31 -1.99 -12.95
C VAL A 56 4.39 -2.52 -14.07
N ASN A 57 3.82 -3.70 -13.89
CA ASN A 57 2.99 -4.35 -14.92
C ASN A 57 1.58 -3.74 -15.05
N THR A 58 1.12 -3.03 -14.03
CA THR A 58 -0.23 -2.44 -13.97
C THR A 58 -0.22 -0.91 -14.06
N SER A 59 0.96 -0.30 -14.09
CA SER A 59 1.12 1.13 -14.42
C SER A 59 1.05 1.30 -15.94
N PRO A 60 0.17 2.18 -16.45
CA PRO A 60 0.10 2.47 -17.88
C PRO A 60 1.36 3.13 -18.44
#